data_AF-A0A7W9J5E2-F1
#
_entry.id   AF-A0A7W9J5E2-F1
#
_cell.length_a   1.000
_cell.length_b   1.000
_cell.length_c   1.000
_cell.angle_alpha   90.00
_cell.angle_beta   90.00
_cell.angle_gamma   90.00
#
_symmetry.space_group_name_H-M   'P 1'
#
loop_
_entity.id
_entity.type
_entity.pdbx_description
1 polymer ?
#
loop_
_entity_poly.entity_id
_entity_poly.type
_entity_poly.pdbx_seq_one_letter_code
_entity_poly.pdbx_strand_id
1 'polypeptide(L)'
;MAPRLSDVVERHERTLDAPIHTAGRLIDEVTDPGGELWPSPPWWPLRLDRPLAVGARGGHGPVRYHVSAYDPGRRVRFDLDSVLGVRVIP
;
A
#
# COMPACT_ATOMS: atom_id res chain seq x y z
N MET A 1 -1.32 -25.34 -21.17
CA MET A 1 -2.35 -24.63 -20.39
C MET A 1 -1.80 -23.25 -20.08
N ALA A 2 -2.40 -22.18 -20.58
CA ALA A 2 -1.94 -20.81 -20.29
C ALA A 2 -2.30 -20.45 -18.84
N PRO A 3 -1.44 -19.75 -18.08
CA PRO A 3 -1.75 -19.34 -16.72
C PRO A 3 -3.02 -18.47 -16.74
N ARG A 4 -3.91 -18.67 -15.76
CA ARG A 4 -4.99 -17.71 -15.53
C ARG A 4 -4.34 -16.43 -15.02
N LEU A 5 -4.89 -15.26 -15.35
CA LEU A 5 -4.40 -13.97 -14.83
C LEU A 5 -4.28 -13.95 -13.29
N SER A 6 -4.98 -14.84 -12.59
CA SER A 6 -4.89 -15.07 -11.14
C SER A 6 -3.55 -15.63 -10.64
N ASP A 7 -2.68 -16.13 -11.52
CA ASP A 7 -1.50 -16.93 -11.13
C ASP A 7 -0.17 -16.19 -11.36
N VAL A 8 -0.22 -14.89 -11.71
CA VAL A 8 0.97 -14.05 -11.91
C VAL A 8 1.11 -13.08 -10.74
N VAL A 9 2.28 -13.09 -10.09
CA VAL A 9 2.62 -12.16 -9.00
C VAL A 9 3.81 -11.28 -9.41
N GLU A 10 3.68 -9.97 -9.22
CA GLU A 10 4.80 -9.04 -9.25
C GLU A 10 5.37 -8.89 -7.84
N ARG A 11 6.69 -9.00 -7.70
CA ARG A 11 7.40 -8.91 -6.42
C ARG A 11 8.64 -8.04 -6.58
N HIS A 12 8.70 -6.97 -5.80
CA HIS A 12 9.85 -6.07 -5.74
C HIS A 12 10.54 -6.21 -4.39
N GLU A 13 11.79 -6.66 -4.41
CA GLU A 13 12.61 -6.89 -3.21
C GLU A 13 13.95 -6.18 -3.34
N ARG A 14 14.43 -5.64 -2.22
CA ARG A 14 15.71 -4.93 -2.08
C ARG A 14 16.29 -5.22 -0.70
N THR A 15 17.61 -5.36 -0.63
CA THR A 15 18.35 -5.36 0.64
C THR A 15 18.79 -3.93 0.93
N LEU A 16 18.46 -3.44 2.13
CA LEU A 16 18.82 -2.10 2.56
C LEU A 16 19.87 -2.20 3.65
N ASP A 17 20.94 -1.40 3.55
CA ASP A 17 21.89 -1.19 4.64
C ASP A 17 21.32 -0.17 5.62
N ALA A 18 20.29 -0.59 6.35
CA ALA A 18 19.57 0.24 7.31
C ALA A 18 19.06 -0.60 8.48
N PRO A 19 18.94 -0.02 9.68
CA PRO A 19 18.32 -0.72 10.81
C PRO A 19 16.86 -1.09 10.53
N ILE A 20 16.45 -2.27 10.98
CA ILE A 20 15.09 -2.78 10.75
C ILE A 20 14.00 -1.85 11.32
N HIS A 21 14.28 -1.16 12.43
CA HIS A 21 13.34 -0.22 13.04
C HIS A 21 13.12 1.04 12.19
N THR A 22 14.13 1.45 11.41
CA THR A 22 14.00 2.56 10.46
C THR A 22 13.05 2.17 9.33
N ALA A 23 13.20 0.96 8.78
CA ALA A 23 12.29 0.45 7.77
C ALA A 23 10.86 0.26 8.32
N GLY A 24 10.73 -0.23 9.56
CA GLY A 24 9.45 -0.39 10.23
C GLY A 24 8.71 0.94 10.41
N ARG A 25 9.40 1.97 10.90
CA ARG A 25 8.84 3.33 11.03
C ARG A 25 8.30 3.86 9.69
N LEU A 26 9.05 3.68 8.60
CA LEU A 26 8.63 4.12 7.27
C LEU A 26 7.35 3.42 6.79
N ILE A 27 7.16 2.14 7.16
CA ILE A 27 5.93 1.40 6.87
C ILE A 27 4.76 1.98 7.65
N ASP A 28 4.95 2.27 8.94
CA ASP A 28 3.90 2.79 9.83
C ASP A 28 3.44 4.20 9.42
N GLU A 29 4.37 5.00 8.88
CA GLU A 29 4.14 6.37 8.43
C GLU A 29 3.77 6.48 6.93
N VAL A 30 3.57 5.35 6.22
CA VAL A 30 3.38 5.37 4.74
C VAL A 30 2.17 6.20 4.29
N THR A 31 1.19 6.39 5.17
CA THR A 31 -0.02 7.18 4.93
C THR A 31 0.08 8.61 5.43
N ASP A 32 1.15 8.94 6.14
CA ASP A 32 1.26 10.20 6.84
C ASP A 32 1.47 11.34 5.85
N PRO A 33 0.81 12.49 6.06
CA PRO A 33 1.07 13.66 5.24
C PRO A 33 2.55 14.06 5.34
N GLY A 34 3.29 13.96 4.24
CA GLY A 34 4.73 14.29 4.22
C GLY A 34 5.65 13.18 4.72
N GLY A 35 5.13 11.96 4.91
CA GLY A 35 5.95 10.78 5.19
C GLY A 35 6.95 10.51 4.06
N GLU A 36 8.09 9.90 4.42
CA GLU A 36 9.25 9.75 3.51
C GLU A 36 9.09 8.60 2.51
N LEU A 37 8.23 7.62 2.80
CA LEU A 37 8.15 6.40 2.01
C LEU A 37 7.33 6.57 0.72
N TRP A 38 6.25 7.35 0.75
CA TRP A 38 5.40 7.56 -0.43
C TRP A 38 5.98 8.68 -1.32
N PRO A 39 6.22 8.44 -2.62
CA PRO A 39 6.95 9.36 -3.49
C PRO A 39 6.06 10.51 -4.02
N SER A 40 5.47 11.30 -3.12
CA SER A 40 4.81 12.56 -3.45
C SER A 40 5.85 13.69 -3.52
N PRO A 41 5.71 14.71 -4.41
CA PRO A 41 4.60 14.98 -5.34
C PRO A 41 4.58 14.24 -6.70
N PRO A 42 5.61 13.52 -7.18
CA PRO A 42 5.53 12.83 -8.48
C PRO A 42 4.33 11.87 -8.60
N TRP A 43 3.84 11.35 -7.47
CA TRP A 43 2.64 10.52 -7.39
C TRP A 43 1.53 11.28 -6.65
N TRP A 44 0.26 11.03 -7.05
CA TRP A 44 -0.88 11.47 -6.25
C TRP A 44 -0.70 11.02 -4.79
N PRO A 45 -1.00 11.88 -3.81
CA PRO A 45 -0.85 11.52 -2.40
C PRO A 45 -1.68 10.27 -2.07
N LEU A 46 -1.07 9.36 -1.31
CA LEU A 46 -1.80 8.30 -0.62
C LEU A 46 -2.54 8.92 0.57
N ARG A 47 -3.86 8.72 0.63
CA ARG A 47 -4.70 9.22 1.73
C ARG A 47 -5.68 8.16 2.17
N LEU A 48 -5.85 8.01 3.48
CA LEU A 48 -6.87 7.16 4.10
C LEU A 48 -7.92 8.01 4.82
N ASP A 49 -9.10 7.42 5.04
CA ASP A 49 -10.23 8.02 5.77
C ASP A 49 -10.00 8.11 7.29
N ARG A 50 -9.01 7.38 7.80
CA ARG A 50 -8.61 7.30 9.20
C ARG A 50 -7.13 6.89 9.31
N PRO A 51 -6.52 6.94 10.51
CA PRO A 51 -5.15 6.45 10.71
C PRO A 51 -4.94 5.02 10.22
N LEU A 52 -3.69 4.66 9.90
CA LEU A 52 -3.32 3.34 9.41
C LEU A 52 -3.77 2.24 10.40
N ALA A 53 -4.80 1.50 10.00
CA ALA A 53 -5.37 0.38 10.75
C ALA A 53 -6.20 -0.50 9.81
N VAL A 54 -6.42 -1.76 10.19
CA VAL A 54 -7.30 -2.67 9.43
C VAL A 54 -8.68 -2.02 9.22
N GLY A 55 -9.18 -2.07 7.99
CA GLY A 55 -10.45 -1.48 7.58
C GLY A 55 -10.40 0.00 7.21
N ALA A 56 -9.26 0.69 7.39
CA ALA A 56 -9.05 2.03 6.84
C ALA A 56 -9.15 1.99 5.31
N ARG A 57 -9.85 2.98 4.73
CA ARG A 57 -10.16 3.03 3.30
C ARG A 57 -9.55 4.26 2.68
N GLY A 58 -9.12 4.17 1.42
CA GLY A 58 -8.56 5.32 0.74
C GLY A 58 -8.00 4.98 -0.63
N GLY A 59 -6.89 5.61 -0.97
CA GLY A 59 -6.28 5.42 -2.27
C GLY A 59 -5.27 6.49 -2.64
N HIS A 60 -4.83 6.44 -3.89
CA HIS A 60 -4.08 7.49 -4.56
C HIS A 60 -4.65 7.71 -5.95
N GLY A 61 -4.86 8.98 -6.34
CA GLY A 61 -5.45 9.34 -7.63
C GLY A 61 -6.78 8.60 -7.87
N PRO A 62 -6.93 7.82 -8.96
CA PRO A 62 -8.14 7.06 -9.26
C PRO A 62 -8.22 5.67 -8.62
N VAL A 63 -7.16 5.21 -7.96
CA VAL A 63 -7.11 3.87 -7.34
C VAL A 63 -7.79 3.92 -5.98
N ARG A 64 -8.60 2.91 -5.65
CA ARG A 64 -9.20 2.75 -4.32
C ARG A 64 -8.85 1.38 -3.74
N TYR A 65 -8.55 1.37 -2.46
CA TYR A 65 -8.23 0.17 -1.69
C TYR A 65 -8.55 0.37 -0.21
N HIS A 66 -8.51 -0.74 0.52
CA HIS A 66 -8.61 -0.76 1.97
C HIS A 66 -7.46 -1.56 2.59
N VAL A 67 -7.13 -1.25 3.85
CA VAL A 67 -6.15 -2.00 4.62
C VAL A 67 -6.77 -3.32 5.07
N SER A 68 -6.33 -4.43 4.49
CA SER A 68 -6.82 -5.78 4.80
C SER A 68 -6.03 -6.45 5.92
N ALA A 69 -4.76 -6.05 6.11
CA ALA A 69 -3.92 -6.51 7.21
C ALA A 69 -2.87 -5.44 7.57
N TYR A 70 -2.53 -5.36 8.86
CA TYR A 70 -1.49 -4.46 9.35
C TYR A 70 -0.76 -5.09 10.54
N ASP A 71 0.57 -5.14 10.45
CA ASP A 71 1.53 -5.61 11.46
C ASP A 71 2.53 -4.46 11.71
N PRO A 72 2.39 -3.71 12.81
CA PRO A 72 3.18 -2.51 13.07
C PRO A 72 4.69 -2.75 12.99
N GLY A 73 5.39 -1.85 12.30
CA GLY A 73 6.82 -1.91 12.06
C GLY A 73 7.27 -3.00 11.09
N ARG A 74 6.34 -3.73 10.45
CA ARG A 74 6.69 -4.93 9.65
C ARG A 74 5.98 -5.00 8.30
N ARG A 75 4.66 -4.77 8.26
CA ARG A 75 3.89 -4.95 7.02
C ARG A 75 2.52 -4.29 7.06
N VAL A 76 2.16 -3.65 5.96
CA VAL A 76 0.77 -3.30 5.62
C VAL A 76 0.35 -4.04 4.34
N ARG A 77 -0.91 -4.48 4.27
CA ARG A 77 -1.53 -5.01 3.04
C ARG A 77 -2.72 -4.15 2.66
N PHE A 78 -2.74 -3.73 1.40
CA PHE A 78 -3.88 -3.09 0.77
C PHE A 78 -4.54 -4.05 -0.22
N ASP A 79 -5.84 -4.23 -0.10
CA ASP A 79 -6.64 -4.96 -1.08
C ASP A 79 -7.35 -3.94 -1.99
N LEU A 80 -7.23 -4.12 -3.31
CA LEU A 80 -7.81 -3.19 -4.29
C LEU A 80 -9.32 -3.32 -4.34
N ASP A 81 -9.99 -2.18 -4.20
CA ASP A 81 -11.45 -2.07 -4.36
C ASP A 81 -11.81 -1.68 -5.80
N SER A 82 -11.06 -0.75 -6.40
CA SER A 82 -11.29 -0.29 -7.77
C SER A 82 -10.08 0.40 -8.39
N VAL A 83 -9.97 0.34 -9.72
CA VAL A 83 -9.00 1.11 -10.52
C VAL A 83 -9.78 1.91 -11.56
N LEU A 84 -9.56 3.23 -11.65
CA LEU A 84 -10.30 4.12 -12.55
C LEU A 84 -11.82 4.10 -12.32
N GLY A 85 -12.26 3.81 -11.10
CA GLY A 85 -13.68 3.64 -10.75
C GLY A 85 -14.30 2.30 -11.17
N VAL A 86 -13.54 1.42 -11.84
CA VAL A 86 -13.98 0.04 -12.14
C VAL A 86 -13.72 -0.82 -10.91
N ARG A 87 -14.79 -1.41 -10.35
CA ARG A 87 -14.69 -2.30 -9.19
C ARG A 87 -13.90 -3.56 -9.56
N VAL A 88 -12.86 -3.86 -8.78
CA VAL A 88 -12.13 -5.12 -8.88
C VAL A 88 -12.91 -6.12 -8.04
N ILE A 89 -13.55 -7.11 -8.68
CA ILE A 89 -14.19 -8.22 -7.99
C ILE A 89 -13.14 -9.33 -7.86
N PRO A 90 -12.88 -9.85 -6.65
CA PRO A 90 -11.88 -10.90 -6.43
C PRO A 90 -12.21 -12.20 -7.16
#